data_AF-A0A9D1EYL9-F1
#
_entry.id   AF-A0A9D1EYL9-F1
#
_cell.length_a   1.000
_cell.length_b   1.000
_cell.length_c   1.000
_cell.angle_alpha   90.00
_cell.angle_beta   90.00
_cell.angle_gamma   90.00
#
_symmetry.space_group_name_H-M   'P 1'
#
loop_
_entity.id
_entity.type
_entity.pdbx_description
1 polymer ?
#
loop_
_entity_poly.entity_id
_entity_poly.type
_entity_poly.pdbx_seq_one_letter_code
_entity_poly.pdbx_strand_id
1 'polypeptide(L)'
;MKVNNIISQVQKKIDTKKIINRQNLINRFVNTKGMDSSSEAYREIEKAKGTIANYAQKHAVSVDIFDPSKSIYLDETQQTLKNSLKNNLTVRVSNLLSDKTKEAIIPSDVNKTYIHSKANSRLLANRETGTDYVYTSSTSSEDSFIRMLYRHIAQLTSEVTAKKS
;
A
#
# COMPACT_ATOMS: atom_id res chain seq x y z
N MET A 1 40.94 15.35 24.10
CA MET A 1 39.72 14.62 24.54
C MET A 1 38.41 15.43 24.41
N LYS A 2 38.36 16.73 24.75
CA LYS A 2 37.11 17.53 24.68
C LYS A 2 36.59 17.79 23.24
N VAL A 3 37.49 18.00 22.28
CA VAL A 3 37.14 18.29 20.87
C VAL A 3 36.45 17.08 20.20
N ASN A 4 36.95 15.87 20.42
CA ASN A 4 36.34 14.65 19.86
C ASN A 4 34.92 14.41 20.40
N ASN A 5 34.66 14.77 21.67
CA ASN A 5 33.33 14.69 22.27
C ASN A 5 32.36 15.74 21.68
N ILE A 6 32.85 16.93 21.32
CA ILE A 6 32.04 17.96 20.67
C ILE A 6 31.70 17.53 19.24
N ILE A 7 32.70 17.03 18.48
CA ILE A 7 32.50 16.54 17.11
C ILE A 7 31.48 15.39 17.08
N SER A 8 31.57 14.43 18.01
CA SER A 8 30.62 13.31 18.06
C SER A 8 29.19 13.75 18.40
N GLN A 9 29.02 14.74 19.28
CA GLN A 9 27.72 15.33 19.58
C GLN A 9 27.11 16.07 18.38
N VAL A 10 27.92 16.83 17.64
CA VAL A 10 27.49 17.53 16.42
C VAL A 10 27.06 16.52 15.35
N GLN A 11 27.86 15.47 15.13
CA GLN A 11 27.55 14.41 14.18
C GLN A 11 26.22 13.72 14.53
N LYS A 12 26.02 13.35 15.80
CA LYS A 12 24.77 12.75 16.27
C LYS A 12 23.54 13.64 16.02
N LYS A 13 23.66 14.96 16.23
CA LYS A 13 22.60 15.93 15.94
C LYS A 13 22.28 16.00 14.44
N ILE A 14 23.29 16.02 13.59
CA ILE A 14 23.12 16.02 12.12
C ILE A 14 22.39 14.75 11.67
N ASP A 15 22.83 13.58 12.16
CA ASP A 15 22.24 12.30 11.79
C ASP A 15 20.79 12.18 12.26
N THR A 16 20.50 12.66 13.48
CA THR A 16 19.14 12.72 14.01
C THR A 16 18.24 13.62 13.14
N LYS A 17 18.72 14.80 12.74
CA LYS A 17 17.96 15.71 11.86
C LYS A 17 17.68 15.09 10.49
N LYS A 18 18.66 14.38 9.91
CA LYS A 18 18.49 13.65 8.64
C LYS A 18 17.40 12.57 8.76
N ILE A 19 17.42 11.80 9.85
CA ILE A 19 16.41 10.76 10.13
C ILE A 19 15.01 11.38 10.25
N ILE A 20 14.87 12.45 11.03
CA ILE A 20 13.59 13.16 11.20
C ILE A 20 13.06 13.67 9.87
N ASN A 21 13.90 14.33 9.07
CA ASN A 21 13.50 14.84 7.76
C ASN A 21 13.04 13.73 6.82
N ARG A 22 13.75 12.59 6.81
CA ARG A 22 13.34 11.41 6.02
C ARG A 22 12.00 10.86 6.50
N GLN A 23 11.79 10.74 7.81
CA GLN A 23 10.54 10.24 8.36
C GLN A 23 9.37 11.18 8.05
N ASN A 24 9.58 12.50 8.16
CA ASN A 24 8.59 13.50 7.80
C ASN A 24 8.21 13.41 6.32
N LEU A 25 9.19 13.20 5.43
CA LEU A 25 8.91 13.01 4.01
C LEU A 25 8.08 11.74 3.77
N ILE A 26 8.45 10.61 4.39
CA ILE A 26 7.70 9.35 4.28
C ILE A 26 6.25 9.54 4.76
N ASN A 27 6.07 10.16 5.91
CA ASN A 27 4.76 10.38 6.52
C ASN A 27 3.84 11.32 5.72
N ARG A 28 4.37 12.09 4.75
CA ARG A 28 3.54 12.87 3.82
C ARG A 28 2.83 12.01 2.79
N PHE A 29 3.39 10.85 2.46
CA PHE A 29 2.88 9.98 1.41
C PHE A 29 2.27 8.69 1.95
N VAL A 30 2.66 8.25 3.16
CA VAL A 30 2.12 7.04 3.78
C VAL A 30 1.78 7.30 5.24
N ASN A 31 0.53 7.11 5.57
CA ASN A 31 -0.01 7.30 6.90
C ASN A 31 -0.59 5.98 7.42
N THR A 32 -0.17 5.61 8.62
CA THR A 32 -0.59 4.37 9.32
C THR A 32 -1.34 4.70 10.61
N LYS A 33 -1.72 5.97 10.81
CA LYS A 33 -2.54 6.39 11.95
C LYS A 33 -3.88 5.68 11.88
N GLY A 34 -4.24 5.00 12.97
CA GLY A 34 -5.44 4.18 13.05
C GLY A 34 -5.15 2.68 13.06
N MET A 35 -3.95 2.24 12.69
CA MET A 35 -3.54 0.85 12.91
C MET A 35 -3.30 0.57 14.40
N ASP A 36 -3.39 -0.69 14.80
CA ASP A 36 -2.87 -1.16 16.09
C ASP A 36 -1.35 -1.31 15.99
N SER A 37 -0.61 -0.51 16.76
CA SER A 37 0.85 -0.50 16.77
C SER A 37 1.48 -1.80 17.29
N SER A 38 0.70 -2.64 17.99
CA SER A 38 1.13 -3.96 18.45
C SER A 38 0.92 -5.05 17.40
N SER A 39 0.12 -4.78 16.35
CA SER A 39 -0.18 -5.76 15.31
C SER A 39 1.04 -6.09 14.45
N GLU A 40 1.10 -7.33 13.99
CA GLU A 40 2.19 -7.77 13.11
C GLU A 40 2.12 -7.10 11.73
N ALA A 41 0.92 -6.90 11.20
CA ALA A 41 0.71 -6.16 9.96
C ALA A 41 1.28 -4.73 10.03
N TYR A 42 1.09 -4.03 11.16
CA TYR A 42 1.71 -2.72 11.38
C TYR A 42 3.24 -2.79 11.33
N ARG A 43 3.86 -3.76 12.00
CA ARG A 43 5.32 -3.96 11.94
C ARG A 43 5.82 -4.17 10.51
N GLU A 44 5.18 -5.04 9.74
CA GLU A 44 5.60 -5.32 8.36
C GLU A 44 5.40 -4.10 7.45
N ILE A 45 4.30 -3.36 7.62
CA ILE A 45 4.04 -2.12 6.88
C ILE A 45 5.07 -1.05 7.23
N GLU A 46 5.40 -0.85 8.51
CA GLU A 46 6.40 0.14 8.92
C GLU A 46 7.79 -0.19 8.34
N LYS A 47 8.17 -1.46 8.24
CA LYS A 47 9.41 -1.88 7.54
C LYS A 47 9.38 -1.52 6.05
N ALA A 48 8.23 -1.69 5.39
CA ALA A 48 8.06 -1.41 3.96
C ALA A 48 7.73 0.06 3.64
N LYS A 49 7.42 0.89 4.64
CA LYS A 49 6.81 2.22 4.51
C LYS A 49 7.60 3.17 3.62
N GLY A 50 8.93 3.15 3.74
CA GLY A 50 9.81 3.97 2.90
C GLY A 50 9.67 3.65 1.41
N THR A 51 9.57 2.37 1.07
CA THR A 51 9.38 1.93 -0.33
C THR A 51 7.98 2.31 -0.82
N ILE A 52 6.95 2.23 0.04
CA ILE A 52 5.58 2.60 -0.33
C ILE A 52 5.53 4.10 -0.59
N ALA A 53 6.15 4.90 0.28
CA ALA A 53 6.23 6.35 0.13
C ALA A 53 6.96 6.76 -1.15
N ASN A 54 8.05 6.08 -1.52
CA ASN A 54 8.75 6.34 -2.77
C ASN A 54 7.85 6.06 -4.00
N TYR A 55 7.06 4.98 -3.96
CA TYR A 55 6.10 4.67 -5.02
C TYR A 55 5.02 5.75 -5.11
N ALA A 56 4.39 6.09 -3.97
CA ALA A 56 3.32 7.06 -3.85
C ALA A 56 3.76 8.47 -4.31
N GLN A 57 4.97 8.90 -3.90
CA GLN A 57 5.58 10.15 -4.34
C GLN A 57 5.72 10.22 -5.87
N LYS A 58 6.21 9.16 -6.51
CA LYS A 58 6.39 9.12 -7.98
C LYS A 58 5.07 9.22 -8.75
N HIS A 59 3.97 8.83 -8.13
CA HIS A 59 2.64 8.83 -8.75
C HIS A 59 1.76 9.99 -8.26
N ALA A 60 2.31 10.91 -7.47
CA ALA A 60 1.58 12.04 -6.88
C ALA A 60 0.31 11.59 -6.12
N VAL A 61 0.42 10.52 -5.34
CA VAL A 61 -0.66 10.01 -4.47
C VAL A 61 -0.23 9.97 -3.01
N SER A 62 -1.19 9.97 -2.09
CA SER A 62 -0.99 9.56 -0.69
C SER A 62 -1.70 8.24 -0.41
N VAL A 63 -1.17 7.50 0.56
CA VAL A 63 -1.69 6.20 0.99
C VAL A 63 -2.00 6.25 2.49
N ASP A 64 -3.24 6.00 2.86
CA ASP A 64 -3.65 5.78 4.25
C ASP A 64 -3.94 4.29 4.46
N ILE A 65 -3.37 3.70 5.51
CA ILE A 65 -3.60 2.32 5.91
C ILE A 65 -4.07 2.32 7.36
N PHE A 66 -5.27 1.80 7.62
CA PHE A 66 -5.86 1.86 8.96
C PHE A 66 -6.78 0.66 9.22
N ASP A 67 -7.07 0.45 10.51
CA ASP A 67 -8.03 -0.56 10.95
C ASP A 67 -9.48 -0.05 10.72
N PRO A 68 -10.27 -0.69 9.84
CA PRO A 68 -11.64 -0.27 9.56
C PRO A 68 -12.58 -0.36 10.78
N SER A 69 -12.27 -1.21 11.76
CA SER A 69 -13.10 -1.40 12.94
C SER A 69 -13.10 -0.18 13.87
N LYS A 70 -12.09 0.70 13.75
CA LYS A 70 -11.99 1.94 14.54
C LYS A 70 -12.84 3.10 13.99
N SER A 71 -13.35 2.97 12.77
CA SER A 71 -14.23 3.96 12.13
C SER A 71 -15.73 3.68 12.33
N ILE A 72 -16.10 2.61 13.03
CA ILE A 72 -17.48 2.16 13.22
C ILE A 72 -17.97 2.55 14.62
N TYR A 73 -19.13 3.20 14.69
CA TYR A 73 -19.77 3.58 15.95
C TYR A 73 -20.61 2.41 16.50
N LEU A 74 -20.70 2.28 17.82
CA LEU A 74 -21.32 1.12 18.48
C LEU A 74 -22.86 1.23 18.48
N ASP A 75 -23.52 0.68 17.46
CA ASP A 75 -24.88 0.16 17.54
C ASP A 75 -24.90 -1.37 17.34
N GLU A 76 -25.98 -2.07 17.71
CA GLU A 76 -26.06 -3.54 17.64
C GLU A 76 -25.88 -4.10 16.22
N THR A 77 -26.38 -3.41 15.20
CA THR A 77 -26.19 -3.76 13.78
C THR A 77 -24.74 -3.60 13.31
N GLN A 78 -24.03 -2.61 13.85
CA GLN A 78 -22.64 -2.31 13.53
C GLN A 78 -21.66 -3.23 14.26
N GLN A 79 -22.07 -3.90 15.35
CA GLN A 79 -21.23 -4.87 16.05
C GLN A 79 -20.91 -6.10 15.19
N THR A 80 -21.88 -6.60 14.42
CA THR A 80 -21.67 -7.71 13.46
C THR A 80 -20.70 -7.32 12.36
N LEU A 81 -20.83 -6.10 11.82
CA LEU A 81 -19.90 -5.54 10.82
C LEU A 81 -18.50 -5.34 11.39
N LYS A 82 -18.39 -4.83 12.62
CA LYS A 82 -17.11 -4.69 13.32
C LYS A 82 -16.39 -6.03 13.47
N ASN A 83 -17.14 -7.08 13.79
CA ASN A 83 -16.61 -8.43 13.90
C ASN A 83 -16.17 -9.02 12.54
N SER A 84 -16.89 -8.75 11.44
CA SER A 84 -16.50 -9.23 10.11
C SER A 84 -15.27 -8.51 9.54
N LEU A 85 -15.02 -7.27 10.00
CA LEU A 85 -13.85 -6.48 9.62
C LEU A 85 -12.62 -6.75 10.49
N LYS A 86 -12.77 -7.56 11.55
CA LYS A 86 -11.65 -8.03 12.35
C LYS A 86 -10.65 -8.76 11.44
N ASN A 87 -9.36 -8.47 11.61
CA ASN A 87 -8.25 -8.97 10.79
C ASN A 87 -8.24 -8.46 9.33
N ASN A 88 -8.85 -7.31 9.07
CA ASN A 88 -8.70 -6.60 7.81
C ASN A 88 -8.07 -5.21 8.03
N LEU A 89 -7.53 -4.64 6.95
CA LEU A 89 -7.05 -3.27 6.85
C LEU A 89 -7.79 -2.57 5.73
N THR A 90 -8.09 -1.29 5.92
CA THR A 90 -8.47 -0.42 4.81
C THR A 90 -7.22 0.23 4.26
N VAL A 91 -7.06 0.12 2.94
CA VAL A 91 -6.05 0.84 2.18
C VAL A 91 -6.77 1.87 1.34
N ARG A 92 -6.48 3.14 1.56
CA ARG A 92 -7.02 4.27 0.82
C ARG A 92 -5.90 4.95 0.07
N VAL A 93 -6.12 5.24 -1.21
CA VAL A 93 -5.21 5.99 -2.06
C VAL A 93 -5.92 7.24 -2.54
N SER A 94 -5.28 8.39 -2.34
CA SER A 94 -5.80 9.70 -2.72
C SER A 94 -4.84 10.38 -3.70
N ASN A 95 -5.37 10.90 -4.80
CA ASN A 95 -4.62 11.67 -5.78
C ASN A 95 -4.39 13.09 -5.24
N LEU A 96 -3.13 13.48 -5.08
CA LEU A 96 -2.74 14.77 -4.49
C LEU A 96 -3.03 15.98 -5.40
N LEU A 97 -3.37 15.75 -6.67
CA LEU A 97 -3.61 16.80 -7.66
C LEU A 97 -5.10 16.97 -8.02
N SER A 98 -5.93 15.95 -7.79
CA SER A 98 -7.33 15.94 -8.24
C SER A 98 -8.34 15.57 -7.16
N ASP A 99 -7.88 15.35 -5.93
CA ASP A 99 -8.69 14.92 -4.76
C ASP A 99 -9.46 13.60 -4.95
N LYS A 100 -9.29 12.92 -6.09
CA LYS A 100 -9.86 11.59 -6.33
C LYS A 100 -9.33 10.59 -5.31
N THR A 101 -10.24 9.87 -4.68
CA THR A 101 -9.91 8.89 -3.65
C THR A 101 -10.57 7.55 -3.95
N LYS A 102 -9.84 6.46 -3.72
CA LYS A 102 -10.35 5.09 -3.77
C LYS A 102 -9.82 4.29 -2.59
N GLU A 103 -10.59 3.32 -2.16
CA GLU A 103 -10.23 2.46 -1.04
C GLU A 103 -10.58 1.00 -1.30
N ALA A 104 -9.83 0.11 -0.66
CA ALA A 104 -10.06 -1.32 -0.67
C ALA A 104 -9.85 -1.88 0.74
N ILE A 105 -10.62 -2.89 1.09
CA ILE A 105 -10.44 -3.68 2.30
C ILE A 105 -9.59 -4.89 1.93
N ILE A 106 -8.48 -5.08 2.64
CA ILE A 106 -7.56 -6.20 2.44
C ILE A 106 -7.40 -6.98 3.74
N PRO A 107 -7.11 -8.28 3.67
CA PRO A 107 -6.77 -9.07 4.85
C PRO A 107 -5.46 -8.59 5.49
N SER A 108 -5.37 -8.68 6.82
CA SER A 108 -4.21 -8.24 7.61
C SER A 108 -3.28 -9.39 8.04
N ASP A 109 -3.53 -10.61 7.56
CA ASP A 109 -2.76 -11.79 7.95
C ASP A 109 -1.41 -11.83 7.24
N VAL A 110 -0.33 -11.61 7.98
CA VAL A 110 1.03 -11.57 7.42
C VAL A 110 1.59 -12.95 7.06
N ASN A 111 1.04 -14.01 7.64
CA ASN A 111 1.54 -15.38 7.51
C ASN A 111 0.84 -16.13 6.37
N LYS A 112 -0.21 -15.53 5.80
CA LYS A 112 -0.94 -16.07 4.68
C LYS A 112 -0.23 -15.77 3.36
N THR A 113 -0.23 -16.75 2.47
CA THR A 113 0.12 -16.58 1.06
C THR A 113 -1.12 -16.17 0.27
N TYR A 114 -0.96 -15.19 -0.61
CA TYR A 114 -2.03 -14.66 -1.45
C TYR A 114 -1.81 -15.03 -2.90
N ILE A 115 -2.85 -15.57 -3.56
CA ILE A 115 -2.77 -15.89 -4.98
C ILE A 115 -3.14 -14.65 -5.79
N HIS A 116 -2.18 -14.17 -6.59
CA HIS A 116 -2.42 -13.17 -7.61
C HIS A 116 -2.45 -13.84 -8.97
N SER A 117 -3.53 -13.63 -9.72
CA SER A 117 -3.65 -14.11 -11.10
C SER A 117 -3.78 -12.93 -12.06
N LYS A 118 -3.15 -13.06 -13.22
CA LYS A 118 -3.26 -12.11 -14.32
C LYS A 118 -3.61 -12.86 -15.60
N ALA A 119 -4.65 -12.39 -16.28
CA ALA A 119 -4.97 -12.83 -17.63
C ALA A 119 -4.13 -12.02 -18.64
N ASN A 120 -3.57 -12.74 -19.61
CA ASN A 120 -2.86 -12.17 -20.75
C ASN A 120 -3.53 -12.72 -22.01
N SER A 121 -4.36 -11.88 -22.63
CA SER A 121 -4.98 -12.15 -23.92
C SER A 121 -4.04 -11.70 -25.04
N ARG A 122 -3.89 -12.54 -26.05
CA ARG A 122 -3.03 -12.31 -27.23
C ARG A 122 -3.85 -12.61 -28.47
N LEU A 123 -3.73 -11.77 -29.49
CA LEU A 123 -4.26 -12.07 -30.81
C LEU A 123 -3.29 -13.02 -31.52
N LEU A 124 -3.80 -14.15 -31.99
CA LEU A 124 -3.06 -15.09 -32.83
C LEU A 124 -3.68 -15.07 -34.22
N ALA A 125 -2.94 -14.60 -35.20
CA ALA A 125 -3.36 -14.61 -36.59
C ALA A 125 -3.06 -15.97 -37.22
N ASN A 126 -4.09 -16.66 -37.72
CA ASN A 126 -3.90 -17.83 -38.57
C ASN A 126 -3.79 -17.37 -40.03
N ARG A 127 -2.56 -17.41 -40.56
CA ARG A 127 -2.27 -16.98 -41.94
C ARG A 127 -2.83 -17.92 -43.01
N GLU A 128 -3.11 -19.18 -42.67
CA GLU A 128 -3.65 -20.15 -43.62
C GLU A 128 -5.16 -20.00 -43.81
N THR A 129 -5.89 -19.71 -42.74
CA THR A 129 -7.35 -19.55 -42.78
C THR A 129 -7.80 -18.09 -42.86
N GLY A 130 -6.89 -17.13 -42.68
CA GLY A 130 -7.19 -15.70 -42.65
C GLY A 130 -8.02 -15.26 -41.44
N THR A 131 -8.14 -16.12 -40.43
CA THR A 131 -8.91 -15.85 -39.20
C THR A 131 -8.00 -15.57 -38.02
N ASP A 132 -8.36 -14.54 -37.25
CA ASP A 132 -7.70 -14.19 -36.01
C ASP A 132 -8.42 -14.84 -34.82
N TYR A 133 -7.66 -15.40 -33.88
CA TYR A 133 -8.18 -15.99 -32.65
C TYR A 133 -7.61 -15.25 -31.44
N VAL A 134 -8.47 -14.98 -30.45
CA VAL A 134 -8.01 -14.45 -29.16
C VAL A 134 -7.65 -15.63 -28.25
N TYR A 135 -6.36 -15.77 -27.96
CA TYR A 135 -5.87 -16.73 -26.98
C TYR A 135 -5.66 -16.04 -25.64
N THR A 136 -6.36 -16.51 -24.60
CA THR A 136 -6.21 -16.00 -23.24
C THR A 136 -5.44 -17.01 -22.39
N SER A 137 -4.23 -16.64 -21.99
CA SER A 137 -3.45 -17.37 -20.98
C SER A 137 -3.58 -16.73 -19.61
N SER A 138 -3.58 -17.51 -18.54
CA SER A 138 -3.49 -17.00 -17.17
C SER A 138 -2.13 -17.34 -16.56
N THR A 139 -1.57 -16.40 -15.82
CA THR A 139 -0.39 -16.63 -14.97
C THR A 139 -0.78 -16.37 -13.53
N SER A 140 -0.48 -17.30 -12.63
CA SER A 140 -0.67 -17.13 -11.19
C SER A 140 0.68 -17.05 -10.48
N SER A 141 0.73 -16.26 -9.41
CA SER A 141 1.88 -16.16 -8.52
C SER A 141 1.42 -16.08 -7.07
N GLU A 142 2.21 -16.65 -6.19
CA GLU A 142 2.09 -16.47 -4.76
C GLU A 142 2.74 -15.15 -4.34
N ASP A 143 1.98 -14.37 -3.56
CA ASP A 143 2.41 -13.11 -2.99
C ASP A 143 2.48 -13.21 -1.47
N SER A 144 3.52 -12.60 -0.91
CA SER A 144 3.54 -12.25 0.52
C SER A 144 2.55 -11.13 0.82
N PHE A 145 2.23 -10.93 2.10
CA PHE A 145 1.38 -9.84 2.56
C PHE A 145 1.80 -8.47 2.01
N ILE A 146 3.09 -8.12 2.06
CA ILE A 146 3.58 -6.84 1.55
C ILE A 146 3.40 -6.74 0.03
N ARG A 147 3.67 -7.81 -0.73
CA ARG A 147 3.48 -7.78 -2.19
C ARG A 147 1.99 -7.64 -2.54
N MET A 148 1.11 -8.35 -1.84
CA MET A 148 -0.34 -8.19 -1.99
C MET A 148 -0.77 -6.75 -1.70
N LEU A 149 -0.29 -6.14 -0.60
CA LEU A 149 -0.56 -4.74 -0.27
C LEU A 149 -0.12 -3.80 -1.39
N TYR A 150 1.09 -3.98 -1.93
CA TYR A 150 1.59 -3.17 -3.05
C TYR A 150 0.71 -3.26 -4.29
N ARG A 151 0.19 -4.44 -4.62
CA ARG A 151 -0.69 -4.59 -5.78
C ARG A 151 -1.99 -3.83 -5.60
N HIS A 152 -2.58 -3.86 -4.40
CA HIS A 152 -3.77 -3.07 -4.10
C HIS A 152 -3.48 -1.57 -4.20
N ILE A 153 -2.36 -1.10 -3.63
CA ILE A 153 -1.94 0.31 -3.77
C ILE A 153 -1.78 0.68 -5.24
N ALA A 154 -1.12 -0.16 -6.04
CA ALA A 154 -0.88 0.10 -7.46
C ALA A 154 -2.19 0.12 -8.28
N GLN A 155 -3.12 -0.78 -8.00
CA GLN A 155 -4.44 -0.79 -8.61
C GLN A 155 -5.23 0.47 -8.25
N LEU A 156 -5.34 0.80 -6.96
CA LEU A 156 -6.05 2.00 -6.51
C LEU A 156 -5.40 3.27 -7.10
N THR A 157 -4.07 3.28 -7.20
CA THR A 157 -3.31 4.37 -7.86
C THR A 157 -3.72 4.53 -9.32
N SER A 158 -3.82 3.45 -10.10
CA SER A 158 -4.23 3.54 -11.50
C SER A 158 -5.67 4.07 -11.63
N GLU A 159 -6.56 3.68 -10.73
CA GLU A 159 -7.95 4.15 -10.70
C GLU A 159 -8.07 5.65 -10.41
N VAL A 160 -7.29 6.18 -9.44
CA VAL A 160 -7.35 7.61 -9.08
C VAL A 160 -6.52 8.49 -10.01
N THR A 161 -5.56 7.93 -10.75
CA THR A 161 -4.71 8.67 -11.71
C THR A 161 -5.18 8.56 -13.16
N ALA A 162 -6.08 7.63 -13.48
CA ALA A 162 -6.65 7.52 -14.82
C ALA A 162 -7.29 8.85 -15.26
N LYS A 163 -6.92 9.31 -16.46
CA LYS A 163 -7.63 10.39 -17.13
C LYS A 163 -9.07 9.93 -17.35
N LYS A 164 -10.05 10.84 -17.14
CA LYS A 164 -11.42 10.56 -17.56
C LYS A 164 -11.37 10.23 -19.05
N SER A 165 -11.75 9.00 -19.39
CA SER A 165 -11.96 8.62 -20.79
C SER A 165 -13.28 9.20 -21.29
#